data_AF-A0A6G8U9C8-F1
#
_entry.id   AF-A0A6G8U9C8-F1
#
_cell.length_a   1.000
_cell.length_b   1.000
_cell.length_c   1.000
_cell.angle_alpha   90.00
_cell.angle_beta   90.00
_cell.angle_gamma   90.00
#
_symmetry.space_group_name_H-M   'P 1'
#
loop_
_entity.id
_entity.type
_entity.pdbx_description
1 polymer ?
#
loop_
_entity_poly.entity_id
_entity_poly.type
_entity_poly.pdbx_seq_one_letter_code
_entity_poly.pdbx_strand_id
1 'polypeptide(L)' 'MKLVATHEYPYLDVQTLSERRARDTLFRYGENCFVLHMTPGEGEEDQLLWLDSRAALLWINQSAEEYGSI' A
#
# COMPACT_ATOMS: atom_id res chain seq x y z
N MET A 1 -1.58 13.65 -12.09
CA MET A 1 -1.59 12.61 -11.04
C MET A 1 -2.47 13.09 -9.89
N LYS A 2 -3.39 12.25 -9.38
CA LYS A 2 -4.33 12.59 -8.30
C LYS A 2 -4.32 11.49 -7.24
N LEU A 3 -4.21 11.86 -5.96
CA LEU A 3 -4.36 10.91 -4.85
C LEU A 3 -5.77 10.31 -4.82
N VAL A 4 -5.86 8.99 -4.69
CA VAL A 4 -7.13 8.24 -4.62
C VAL A 4 -7.38 7.76 -3.20
N ALA A 5 -6.40 7.08 -2.60
CA ALA A 5 -6.52 6.51 -1.26
C ALA A 5 -5.13 6.27 -0.66
N THR A 6 -5.11 6.14 0.67
CA THR A 6 -3.90 5.80 1.44
C THR A 6 -4.29 4.78 2.49
N HIS A 7 -3.53 3.69 2.59
CA HIS A 7 -3.63 2.70 3.65
C HIS A 7 -2.39 2.80 4.53
N GLU A 8 -2.60 2.82 5.84
CA GLU A 8 -1.53 2.70 6.83
C GLU A 8 -1.87 1.50 7.71
N TYR A 9 -0.93 0.57 7.85
CA TYR A 9 -1.15 -0.66 8.59
C TYR A 9 0.09 -1.04 9.41
N PRO A 10 -0.11 -1.62 10.61
CA PRO A 10 1.00 -2.13 11.40
C PRO A 10 1.55 -3.41 10.79
N TYR A 11 2.84 -3.66 10.98
CA TYR A 11 3.49 -4.94 10.70
C TYR A 11 4.58 -5.20 11.73
N LEU A 12 4.97 -6.46 11.88
CA LEU A 12 6.08 -6.86 12.74
C LEU A 12 7.37 -6.89 11.93
N ASP A 13 8.34 -6.05 12.29
CA ASP A 13 9.65 -6.04 11.66
C ASP A 13 10.44 -7.30 12.01
N VAL A 14 10.88 -8.06 11.01
CA VAL A 14 11.51 -9.38 11.23
C VAL A 14 12.88 -9.27 11.89
N GLN A 15 13.58 -8.15 11.72
CA GLN A 15 14.93 -7.95 12.25
C GLN A 15 14.91 -7.53 13.72
N THR A 16 13.98 -6.65 14.10
CA THR A 16 13.89 -6.04 15.43
C THR A 16 12.77 -6.61 16.28
N LEU A 17 11.87 -7.39 15.69
CA LEU A 17 10.64 -7.92 16.32
C LEU A 17 9.79 -6.82 16.98
N SER A 18 9.88 -5.61 16.42
CA SER A 18 9.14 -4.44 16.88
C SER A 18 8.01 -4.16 15.91
N GLU A 19 6.89 -3.69 16.43
CA GLU A 19 5.80 -3.20 15.58
C GLU A 19 6.26 -1.92 14.87
N ARG A 20 6.06 -1.91 13.55
CA ARG A 20 6.29 -0.76 12.67
C ARG A 20 5.04 -0.50 11.86
N ARG A 21 5.02 0.61 11.12
CA ARG A 21 3.91 0.97 10.24
C ARG A 21 4.39 1.12 8.81
N ALA A 22 3.68 0.45 7.91
CA ALA A 22 3.82 0.65 6.48
C ALA A 22 2.74 1.60 6.01
N ARG A 23 3.03 2.32 4.92
CA ARG A 23 2.09 3.22 4.25
C ARG A 23 2.10 2.96 2.76
N ASP A 24 0.92 2.71 2.24
CA ASP A 24 0.70 2.51 0.83
C ASP A 24 -0.24 3.60 0.30
N THR A 25 0.10 4.19 -0.83
CA THR A 25 -0.62 5.31 -1.42
C THR A 25 -0.95 5.04 -2.88
N LEU A 26 -2.24 5.08 -3.21
CA LEU A 26 -2.72 4.88 -4.58
C LEU A 26 -2.99 6.22 -5.26
N PHE A 27 -2.38 6.40 -6.42
CA PHE A 27 -2.56 7.55 -7.29
C PHE A 27 -3.24 7.14 -8.59
N ARG A 28 -4.14 7.98 -9.09
CA ARG A 28 -4.60 7.94 -10.47
C ARG A 28 -3.64 8.76 -11.33
N TYR A 29 -2.97 8.10 -12.26
CA TYR A 29 -2.02 8.74 -13.17
C TYR A 29 -2.72 9.23 -14.44
N GLY A 30 -3.64 8.44 -14.98
CA GLY A 30 -4.39 8.74 -16.20
C GLY A 30 -5.78 8.09 -16.24
N GLU A 31 -6.33 7.93 -17.43
CA GLU A 31 -7.57 7.18 -17.63
C GLU A 31 -7.30 5.68 -17.46
N ASN A 32 -8.00 5.04 -16.52
CA ASN A 32 -7.84 3.62 -16.18
C ASN A 32 -6.41 3.18 -15.79
N CYS A 33 -5.56 4.13 -15.40
CA CYS A 33 -4.16 3.89 -15.09
C CYS A 33 -3.81 4.45 -13.71
N PHE A 34 -3.31 3.57 -12.84
CA PHE A 34 -3.05 3.85 -11.44
C PHE A 34 -1.63 3.43 -11.06
N VAL A 35 -1.06 4.13 -10.08
CA VAL A 35 0.24 3.82 -9.46
C VAL A 35 0.02 3.64 -7.98
N LEU A 36 0.42 2.48 -7.47
CA LEU A 36 0.53 2.21 -6.05
C LEU A 36 1.97 2.47 -5.63
N HIS A 37 2.14 3.31 -4.61
CA HIS A 37 3.42 3.60 -3.96
C HIS A 37 3.40 2.98 -2.57
N MET A 38 4.29 2.03 -2.33
CA MET A 38 4.38 1.27 -1.09
C MET A 38 5.64 1.69 -0.34
N THR A 39 5.46 2.16 0.88
CA THR A 39 6.53 2.58 1.79
C THR A 39 6.48 1.69 3.02
N PRO A 40 7.33 0.65 3.08
CA PRO A 40 7.25 -0.34 4.16
C PRO A 40 7.85 0.15 5.48
N GLY A 41 8.55 1.31 5.53
CA GLY A 41 8.98 1.95 6.78
C GLY A 41 10.34 2.62 6.65
N GLU A 42 10.84 3.25 7.73
CA GLU A 42 12.16 3.89 7.71
C GLU A 42 13.28 2.87 7.45
N GLY A 43 14.09 3.10 6.41
CA GLY A 43 15.26 2.29 6.07
C GLY A 43 15.04 1.23 5.00
N GLU A 44 13.83 1.09 4.46
CA GLU A 44 13.50 0.17 3.37
C GLU A 44 13.19 0.94 2.08
N GLU A 45 13.44 0.31 0.93
CA GLU A 45 13.22 0.95 -0.36
C GLU A 45 11.73 1.01 -0.71
N ASP A 46 11.29 2.19 -1.15
CA ASP A 46 9.96 2.39 -1.71
C ASP A 46 9.76 1.53 -2.97
N GLN A 47 8.56 0.96 -3.10
CA GLN A 47 8.16 0.21 -4.28
C GLN A 47 7.04 0.91 -5.02
N LEU A 48 7.11 0.89 -6.35
CA LEU A 48 6.08 1.43 -7.23
C LEU A 48 5.49 0.31 -8.10
N LEU A 49 4.18 0.18 -8.09
CA LEU A 49 3.44 -0.80 -8.88
C LEU A 49 2.38 -0.13 -9.74
N TRP A 50 2.36 -0.46 -11.04
CA TRP A 50 1.30 0.00 -11.94
C TRP A 50 0.09 -0.93 -11.87
N LEU A 51 -1.09 -0.35 -11.71
CA LEU A 51 -2.36 -1.06 -11.59
C LEU A 51 -3.33 -0.62 -12.69
N ASP A 52 -4.07 -1.60 -13.22
CA ASP A 52 -5.27 -1.34 -13.99
C ASP A 52 -6.45 -0.96 -13.07
N SER A 53 -7.59 -0.58 -13.66
CA SER A 53 -8.78 -0.20 -12.91
C SER A 53 -9.30 -1.29 -11.97
N ARG A 54 -9.21 -2.57 -12.37
CA ARG A 54 -9.72 -3.68 -11.54
C ARG A 54 -8.81 -3.88 -10.33
N ALA A 55 -7.50 -3.95 -10.53
CA ALA A 55 -6.54 -4.12 -9.45
C ALA A 55 -6.57 -2.93 -8.48
N ALA A 56 -6.71 -1.70 -9.00
CA ALA A 56 -6.90 -0.50 -8.18
C ALA A 56 -8.17 -0.59 -7.33
N LEU A 57 -9.31 -1.02 -7.91
CA LEU A 57 -10.56 -1.18 -7.17
C LEU A 57 -10.46 -2.28 -6.10
N LEU A 58 -9.81 -3.41 -6.40
CA LEU A 58 -9.59 -4.46 -5.42
C LEU A 58 -8.75 -3.95 -4.25
N TRP A 59 -7.64 -3.25 -4.53
CA TRP A 59 -6.78 -2.69 -3.50
C TRP A 59 -7.50 -1.68 -2.60
N ILE A 60 -8.32 -0.77 -3.17
CA ILE A 60 -9.11 0.21 -2.40
C ILE A 60 -10.10 -0.47 -1.44
N ASN A 61 -10.66 -1.60 -1.84
CA ASN A 61 -11.67 -2.31 -1.05
C ASN A 61 -11.07 -3.40 -0.15
N GLN A 62 -9.75 -3.58 -0.17
CA GLN A 62 -9.09 -4.55 0.69
C GLN A 62 -9.22 -4.09 2.15
N SER A 63 -9.77 -4.96 2.98
CA SER A 63 -10.01 -4.67 4.39
C SER A 63 -8.72 -4.84 5.20
N ALA A 64 -8.51 -4.01 6.22
CA ALA A 64 -7.34 -4.13 7.10
C ALA A 64 -7.24 -5.51 7.79
N GLU A 65 -8.36 -6.22 7.94
CA GLU A 65 -8.45 -7.57 8.52
C GLU A 65 -7.76 -8.65 7.65
N GLU A 66 -7.55 -8.40 6.37
CA GLU A 66 -6.82 -9.30 5.47
C GLU A 66 -5.30 -9.21 5.64
N TYR A 67 -4.79 -8.13 6.25
CA TYR A 67 -3.39 -7.97 6.61
C TYR A 67 -3.09 -8.65 7.94
N GLY A 68 -3.07 -9.99 7.93
CA GLY A 68 -2.66 -10.78 9.09
C GLY A 68 -3.73 -10.89 10.17
N SER A 69 -4.76 -11.69 9.90
CA SER A 69 -5.46 -12.36 11.01
C SER A 69 -4.46 -13.31 11.68
N ILE A 70 -4.04 -12.95 12.90
CA ILE A 70 -3.18 -13.75 13.78
C ILE A 70 -3.96 -14.98 14.27
#